data_AF-A0A7X9DXN3-F1
#
_entry.id   AF-A0A7X9DXN3-F1
#
_cell.length_a   1.000
_cell.length_b   1.000
_cell.length_c   1.000
_cell.angle_alpha   90.00
_cell.angle_beta   90.00
_cell.angle_gamma   90.00
#
_symmetry.space_group_name_H-M   'P 1'
#
loop_
_entity.id
_entity.type
_entity.pdbx_description
1 polymer ?
#
loop_
_entity_poly.entity_id
_entity_poly.type
_entity_poly.pdbx_seq_one_letter_code
_entity_poly.pdbx_strand_id
1 'polypeptide(L)'
;MRKTLWVVGVLALAVAVISAGCGGARQVESCDECREGASYLGTEFCVYGQGFSGGYHLYCAKGCYSDADCLADYWCMPMVDQGTPYSHDYMQWVCMPRSYYNEGRTYYVSSCVGDPCPVSMTCIDSSTGEHFCSDSCIANSDCVSGCCYSDGMGGKWCVPWTGYCSVP
;
A
#
# COMPACT_ATOMS: atom_id res chain seq x y z
N MET A 1 -39.62 -18.69 41.57
CA MET A 1 -38.55 -19.15 40.66
C MET A 1 -39.00 -18.94 39.21
N ARG A 2 -38.35 -18.01 38.49
CA ARG A 2 -38.38 -17.75 37.02
C ARG A 2 -37.42 -16.55 36.82
N LYS A 3 -36.11 -16.72 36.99
CA LYS A 3 -35.08 -16.97 35.97
C LYS A 3 -35.20 -16.08 34.71
N THR A 4 -34.31 -15.08 34.68
CA THR A 4 -33.60 -14.51 33.51
C THR A 4 -34.44 -13.91 32.38
N LEU A 5 -34.56 -12.59 32.37
CA LEU A 5 -34.92 -11.80 31.21
C LEU A 5 -33.93 -10.63 31.06
N TRP A 6 -33.29 -10.58 29.89
CA TRP A 6 -32.57 -9.46 29.25
C TRP A 6 -31.14 -9.11 29.73
N VAL A 7 -30.18 -9.97 29.39
CA VAL A 7 -28.81 -9.53 29.05
C VAL A 7 -28.65 -9.75 27.53
N VAL A 8 -29.36 -8.95 26.73
CA VAL A 8 -29.16 -8.83 25.28
C VAL A 8 -29.24 -7.35 24.96
N GLY A 9 -28.17 -6.64 25.30
CA GLY A 9 -28.06 -5.19 25.18
C GLY A 9 -26.59 -4.77 25.17
N VAL A 10 -25.73 -5.62 24.60
CA VAL A 10 -24.33 -5.34 24.27
C VAL A 10 -24.15 -5.85 22.84
N LEU A 11 -23.34 -5.16 22.01
CA LEU A 11 -22.96 -5.51 20.63
C LEU A 11 -23.75 -4.87 19.45
N ALA A 12 -24.26 -3.64 19.57
CA ALA A 12 -24.62 -2.87 18.36
C ALA A 12 -23.94 -1.49 18.26
N LEU A 13 -23.17 -1.08 19.27
CA LEU A 13 -22.59 0.27 19.36
C LEU A 13 -21.07 0.24 19.59
N ALA A 14 -20.36 -0.61 18.85
CA ALA A 14 -18.90 -0.73 18.95
C ALA A 14 -18.17 -0.80 17.59
N VAL A 15 -18.83 -0.49 16.46
CA VAL A 15 -18.18 -0.43 15.13
C VAL A 15 -18.38 0.94 14.49
N ALA A 16 -18.23 1.98 15.30
CA ALA A 16 -17.99 3.34 14.83
C ALA A 16 -16.82 3.92 15.62
N VAL A 17 -15.71 3.17 15.71
CA VAL A 17 -14.44 3.79 16.05
C VAL A 17 -14.06 4.61 14.83
N ILE A 18 -14.34 5.89 14.98
CA ILE A 18 -14.00 7.02 14.14
C ILE A 18 -12.57 6.83 13.61
N SER A 19 -12.47 6.33 12.38
CA SER A 19 -11.26 6.32 11.55
C SER A 19 -11.03 7.73 10.99
N ALA A 20 -10.89 8.73 11.87
CA ALA A 20 -10.70 10.12 11.46
C ALA A 20 -9.24 10.48 11.09
N GLY A 21 -8.37 9.48 10.91
CA GLY A 21 -6.98 9.73 10.55
C GLY A 21 -6.39 8.70 9.61
N CYS A 22 -6.78 7.43 9.73
CA CYS A 22 -6.16 6.34 8.97
C CYS A 22 -6.87 6.09 7.63
N GLY A 23 -6.07 6.02 6.57
CA GLY A 23 -6.47 5.69 5.21
C GLY A 23 -6.58 4.19 4.96
N GLY A 24 -7.35 3.82 3.93
CA GLY A 24 -7.47 2.43 3.49
C GLY A 24 -7.87 2.41 2.03
N ALA A 25 -8.09 1.21 1.52
CA ALA A 25 -8.61 0.96 0.19
C ALA A 25 -9.99 0.32 0.27
N ARG A 26 -10.89 0.76 -0.61
CA ARG A 26 -12.19 0.12 -0.83
C ARG A 26 -12.29 -0.34 -2.26
N GLN A 27 -12.83 -1.53 -2.46
CA GLN A 27 -13.11 -2.04 -3.80
C GLN A 27 -14.22 -1.22 -4.47
N VAL A 28 -14.06 -0.94 -5.75
CA VAL A 28 -15.00 -0.16 -6.58
C VAL A 28 -15.20 -0.84 -7.94
N GLU A 29 -16.23 -0.42 -8.66
CA GLU A 29 -16.49 -0.90 -10.03
C GLU A 29 -15.88 0.04 -11.08
N SER A 30 -15.67 1.32 -10.73
CA SER A 30 -15.03 2.31 -11.59
C SER A 30 -14.07 3.25 -10.83
N CYS A 31 -13.02 3.72 -11.49
CA CYS A 31 -12.12 4.75 -10.98
C CYS A 31 -12.81 6.11 -10.75
N ASP A 32 -13.93 6.37 -11.43
CA ASP A 32 -14.72 7.61 -11.25
C ASP A 32 -15.34 7.71 -9.86
N GLU A 33 -15.38 6.60 -9.12
CA GLU A 33 -15.84 6.58 -7.73
C GLU A 33 -14.79 7.15 -6.76
N CYS A 34 -13.53 7.30 -7.19
CA CYS A 34 -12.46 7.79 -6.33
C CYS A 34 -12.57 9.30 -6.14
N ARG A 35 -12.41 9.73 -4.89
CA ARG A 35 -12.65 11.12 -4.48
C ARG A 35 -11.35 11.90 -4.34
N GLU A 36 -11.32 13.07 -4.94
CA GLU A 36 -10.30 14.07 -4.65
C GLU A 36 -10.53 14.67 -3.25
N GLY A 37 -9.47 14.75 -2.45
CA GLY A 37 -9.50 15.36 -1.12
C GLY A 37 -8.85 16.73 -1.10
N ALA A 38 -9.04 17.48 -0.01
CA ALA A 38 -8.35 18.76 0.19
C ALA A 38 -6.83 18.61 0.47
N SER A 39 -6.36 17.38 0.66
CA SER A 39 -4.95 17.04 0.89
C SER A 39 -4.62 15.69 0.26
N TYR A 40 -3.32 15.40 0.14
CA TYR A 40 -2.83 14.11 -0.35
C TYR A 40 -3.37 12.91 0.46
N LEU A 41 -3.31 12.98 1.79
CA LEU A 41 -3.87 11.96 2.70
C LEU A 41 -5.40 11.84 2.62
N GLY A 42 -6.07 12.90 2.16
CA GLY A 42 -7.52 12.92 1.94
C GLY A 42 -7.95 12.42 0.56
N THR A 43 -7.01 12.28 -0.38
CA THR A 43 -7.28 11.92 -1.78
C THR A 43 -7.28 10.40 -1.95
N GLU A 44 -8.28 9.88 -2.66
CA GLU A 44 -8.35 8.49 -3.10
C GLU A 44 -7.79 8.36 -4.52
N PHE A 45 -6.90 7.39 -4.71
CA PHE A 45 -6.29 7.04 -5.98
C PHE A 45 -6.84 5.70 -6.47
N CYS A 46 -7.04 5.58 -7.78
CA CYS A 46 -7.54 4.35 -8.37
C CYS A 46 -6.38 3.41 -8.61
N VAL A 47 -6.47 2.23 -8.00
CA VAL A 47 -5.44 1.19 -8.06
C VAL A 47 -6.06 -0.08 -8.60
N TYR A 48 -5.41 -0.72 -9.57
CA TYR A 48 -5.83 -2.00 -10.10
C TYR A 48 -4.93 -3.11 -9.53
N GLY A 49 -5.50 -4.20 -9.01
CA GLY A 49 -4.68 -5.34 -8.64
C GLY A 49 -5.45 -6.50 -8.03
N GLN A 50 -4.72 -7.53 -7.61
CA GLN A 50 -5.32 -8.77 -7.12
C GLN A 50 -5.87 -8.57 -5.70
N GLY A 51 -7.17 -8.80 -5.55
CA GLY A 51 -7.78 -8.83 -4.22
C GLY A 51 -7.73 -10.21 -3.57
N PHE A 52 -8.18 -10.26 -2.31
CA PHE A 52 -8.26 -11.46 -1.48
C PHE A 52 -9.00 -12.65 -2.10
N SER A 53 -9.89 -12.42 -3.08
CA SER A 53 -10.79 -13.43 -3.64
C SER A 53 -10.29 -14.07 -4.94
N GLY A 54 -9.04 -13.80 -5.36
CA GLY A 54 -8.49 -14.39 -6.59
C GLY A 54 -9.11 -13.78 -7.84
N GLY A 55 -8.84 -12.51 -8.06
CA GLY A 55 -9.30 -11.74 -9.22
C GLY A 55 -8.69 -10.35 -9.20
N TYR A 56 -8.57 -9.72 -10.36
CA TYR A 56 -8.20 -8.32 -10.42
C TYR A 56 -9.41 -7.45 -10.11
N HIS A 57 -9.21 -6.48 -9.24
CA HIS A 57 -10.23 -5.54 -8.80
C HIS A 57 -9.69 -4.12 -8.84
N LEU A 58 -10.60 -3.15 -8.98
CA LEU A 58 -10.31 -1.75 -8.82
C LEU A 58 -10.52 -1.33 -7.37
N TYR A 59 -9.64 -0.48 -6.88
CA TYR A 59 -9.66 0.05 -5.53
C TYR A 59 -9.55 1.56 -5.56
N CYS A 60 -10.32 2.24 -4.71
CA CYS A 60 -10.03 3.62 -4.33
C CYS A 60 -9.25 3.59 -3.02
N ALA A 61 -7.96 3.92 -3.10
CA ALA A 61 -7.00 3.82 -2.00
C ALA A 61 -6.50 5.21 -1.58
N LYS A 62 -6.51 5.50 -0.28
CA LYS A 62 -6.06 6.80 0.23
C LYS A 62 -4.55 6.96 0.16
N GLY A 63 -4.08 8.17 -0.13
CA GLY A 63 -2.65 8.51 -0.04
C GLY A 63 -2.08 8.33 1.38
N CYS A 64 -0.79 8.02 1.48
CA CYS A 64 -0.06 7.83 2.73
C CYS A 64 1.41 8.28 2.63
N TYR A 65 2.02 8.61 3.77
CA TYR A 65 3.47 8.84 3.90
C TYR A 65 4.14 7.82 4.83
N SER A 66 3.38 6.89 5.41
CA SER A 66 3.87 5.80 6.24
C SER A 66 2.74 4.83 6.55
N ASP A 67 3.07 3.64 7.06
CA ASP A 67 2.08 2.70 7.59
C ASP A 67 1.21 3.28 8.73
N ALA A 68 1.71 4.29 9.45
CA ALA A 68 0.95 4.94 10.51
C ALA A 68 -0.24 5.75 9.97
N ASP A 69 -0.19 6.14 8.68
CA ASP A 69 -1.30 6.80 8.00
C ASP A 69 -2.39 5.80 7.57
N CYS A 70 -2.16 4.50 7.71
CA CYS A 70 -3.07 3.46 7.21
C CYS A 70 -3.87 2.77 8.32
N LEU A 71 -5.04 2.22 7.96
CA LEU A 71 -5.86 1.40 8.84
C LEU A 71 -5.10 0.14 9.26
N ALA A 72 -5.51 -0.45 10.39
CA ALA A 72 -5.02 -1.77 10.77
C ALA A 72 -5.20 -2.76 9.59
N ASP A 73 -4.16 -3.56 9.32
CA ASP A 73 -4.06 -4.51 8.19
C ASP A 73 -3.91 -3.89 6.78
N TYR A 74 -3.59 -2.59 6.71
CA TYR A 74 -3.14 -1.91 5.50
C TYR A 74 -1.67 -1.54 5.62
N TRP A 75 -1.01 -1.40 4.46
CA TRP A 75 0.36 -0.95 4.32
C TRP A 75 0.44 0.19 3.30
N CYS A 76 1.39 1.09 3.53
CA CYS A 76 1.68 2.20 2.63
C CYS A 76 2.53 1.70 1.46
N MET A 77 1.86 1.39 0.36
CA MET A 77 2.40 0.67 -0.80
C MET A 77 2.44 1.60 -2.01
N PRO A 78 3.41 1.46 -2.92
CA PRO A 78 3.47 2.33 -4.09
C PRO A 78 2.34 1.97 -5.04
N MET A 79 1.75 3.01 -5.61
CA MET A 79 0.78 2.92 -6.67
C MET A 79 1.52 2.62 -7.98
N VAL A 80 1.27 1.44 -8.53
CA VAL A 80 1.86 1.00 -9.80
C VAL A 80 1.02 1.41 -11.02
N ASP A 81 -0.26 1.72 -10.81
CA ASP A 81 -1.22 2.08 -11.86
C ASP A 81 -1.80 3.49 -11.61
N GLN A 82 -1.52 4.43 -12.51
CA GLN A 82 -1.95 5.83 -12.42
C GLN A 82 -3.35 6.06 -13.03
N GLY A 83 -4.36 5.34 -12.54
CA GLY A 83 -5.68 5.29 -13.17
C GLY A 83 -6.59 6.51 -12.95
N THR A 84 -6.22 7.50 -12.12
CA THR A 84 -7.08 8.66 -11.83
C THR A 84 -6.70 9.89 -12.65
N PRO A 85 -7.68 10.73 -13.08
CA PRO A 85 -7.42 11.94 -13.87
C PRO A 85 -6.52 12.97 -13.19
N TYR A 86 -6.38 12.89 -11.86
CA TYR A 86 -5.61 13.81 -11.02
C TYR A 86 -4.35 13.18 -10.43
N SER A 87 -4.03 11.92 -10.77
CA SER A 87 -2.73 11.36 -10.38
C SER A 87 -1.63 12.09 -11.14
N HIS A 88 -0.58 12.42 -10.41
CA HIS A 88 0.57 13.14 -10.97
C HIS A 88 1.62 12.15 -11.50
N ASP A 89 2.48 12.60 -12.41
CA ASP A 89 3.59 11.83 -13.02
C ASP A 89 4.69 11.35 -12.02
N TYR A 90 4.49 11.49 -10.70
CA TYR A 90 5.43 11.05 -9.68
C TYR A 90 4.88 9.86 -8.87
N MET A 91 5.77 9.20 -8.12
CA MET A 91 5.41 8.00 -7.35
C MET A 91 4.45 8.39 -6.23
N GLN A 92 3.30 7.76 -6.19
CA GLN A 92 2.33 7.95 -5.12
C GLN A 92 2.28 6.70 -4.26
N TRP A 93 2.19 6.90 -2.95
CA TRP A 93 2.05 5.84 -1.96
C TRP A 93 0.64 5.84 -1.40
N VAL A 94 0.02 4.68 -1.35
CA VAL A 94 -1.38 4.51 -1.02
C VAL A 94 -1.58 3.38 -0.01
N CYS A 95 -2.58 3.52 0.86
CA CYS A 95 -2.94 2.50 1.83
C CYS A 95 -3.66 1.35 1.13
N MET A 96 -2.97 0.23 0.94
CA MET A 96 -3.52 -1.00 0.36
C MET A 96 -3.51 -2.14 1.37
N PRO A 97 -4.43 -3.13 1.25
CA PRO A 97 -4.39 -4.30 2.12
C PRO A 97 -3.05 -5.01 2.01
N ARG A 98 -2.54 -5.58 3.12
CA ARG A 98 -1.23 -6.28 3.11
C ARG A 98 -1.11 -7.40 2.08
N SER A 99 -2.23 -8.01 1.72
CA SER A 99 -2.34 -9.09 0.72
C SER A 99 -2.29 -8.62 -0.72
N TYR A 100 -2.28 -7.30 -0.96
CA TYR A 100 -2.32 -6.75 -2.31
C TYR A 100 -1.09 -7.16 -3.13
N TYR A 101 0.08 -7.23 -2.50
CA TYR A 101 1.27 -7.87 -3.05
C TYR A 101 1.59 -9.12 -2.23
N ASN A 102 1.36 -10.30 -2.81
CA ASN A 102 1.73 -11.56 -2.17
C ASN A 102 3.23 -11.88 -2.32
N GLU A 103 3.88 -11.30 -3.33
CA GLU A 103 5.32 -11.44 -3.65
C GLU A 103 5.82 -10.13 -4.30
N GLY A 104 7.14 -9.92 -4.37
CA GLY A 104 7.74 -8.77 -5.06
C GLY A 104 7.39 -7.42 -4.44
N ARG A 105 7.33 -7.39 -3.10
CA ARG A 105 6.67 -6.33 -2.34
C ARG A 105 7.60 -5.15 -2.09
N THR A 106 7.01 -3.96 -2.04
CA THR A 106 7.68 -2.71 -1.68
C THR A 106 6.78 -1.87 -0.76
N TYR A 107 7.34 -1.33 0.32
CA TYR A 107 6.62 -0.52 1.33
C TYR A 107 7.39 0.75 1.67
N TYR A 108 6.68 1.86 1.83
CA TYR A 108 7.34 3.11 2.20
C TYR A 108 7.85 3.04 3.64
N VAL A 109 9.05 3.56 3.87
CA VAL A 109 9.53 3.87 5.22
C VAL A 109 10.09 5.27 5.26
N SER A 110 10.01 5.91 6.43
CA SER A 110 10.53 7.27 6.61
C SER A 110 12.05 7.32 6.71
N SER A 111 12.71 6.21 7.04
CA SER A 111 14.17 6.10 7.18
C SER A 111 14.59 4.64 7.26
N CYS A 112 15.80 4.31 6.77
CA CYS A 112 16.43 3.00 6.97
C CYS A 112 17.14 2.81 8.33
N VAL A 113 17.03 3.78 9.24
CA VAL A 113 17.63 3.68 10.57
C VAL A 113 16.80 2.77 11.47
N GLY A 114 17.46 1.83 12.15
CA GLY A 114 16.84 1.01 13.19
C GLY A 114 16.10 -0.24 12.69
N ASP A 115 16.41 -0.71 11.48
CA ASP A 115 15.80 -1.88 10.84
C ASP A 115 14.25 -1.76 10.76
N PRO A 116 13.75 -0.78 9.99
CA PRO A 116 12.31 -0.50 9.90
C PRO A 116 11.54 -1.59 9.15
N CYS A 117 12.26 -2.52 8.51
CA CYS A 117 11.68 -3.44 7.56
C CYS A 117 11.21 -4.73 8.23
N PRO A 118 10.12 -5.33 7.73
CA PRO A 118 9.77 -6.68 8.09
C PRO A 118 10.93 -7.64 7.82
N VAL A 119 11.00 -8.71 8.63
CA VAL A 119 11.95 -9.81 8.43
C VAL A 119 11.90 -10.25 6.96
N SER A 120 13.07 -10.52 6.37
CA SER A 120 13.30 -10.91 4.97
C SER A 120 13.19 -9.80 3.92
N MET A 121 12.92 -8.55 4.32
CA MET A 121 13.01 -7.39 3.44
C MET A 121 14.27 -6.59 3.70
N THR A 122 14.75 -5.88 2.67
CA THR A 122 15.90 -4.98 2.77
C THR A 122 15.42 -3.55 2.68
N CYS A 123 15.92 -2.67 3.56
CA CYS A 123 15.68 -1.25 3.42
C CYS A 123 16.58 -0.66 2.33
N ILE A 124 15.98 -0.01 1.34
CA ILE A 124 16.66 0.62 0.22
C ILE A 124 16.58 2.13 0.40
N ASP A 125 17.75 2.77 0.34
CA ASP A 125 17.89 4.22 0.27
C ASP A 125 18.05 4.62 -1.20
N SER A 126 17.01 5.25 -1.76
CA SER A 126 16.99 5.59 -3.17
C SER A 126 17.72 6.91 -3.43
N SER A 127 18.29 7.04 -4.63
CA SER A 127 18.91 8.29 -5.09
C SER A 127 17.92 9.46 -5.23
N THR A 128 16.60 9.18 -5.21
CA THR A 128 15.53 10.18 -5.23
C THR A 128 15.21 10.73 -3.83
N GLY A 129 15.85 10.19 -2.77
CA GLY A 129 15.61 10.59 -1.39
C GLY A 129 14.44 9.86 -0.71
N GLU A 130 13.86 8.88 -1.39
CA GLU A 130 12.81 8.01 -0.85
C GLU A 130 13.43 6.78 -0.21
N HIS A 131 12.83 6.28 0.87
CA HIS A 131 13.27 5.05 1.52
C HIS A 131 12.14 4.03 1.48
N PHE A 132 12.46 2.79 1.16
CA PHE A 132 11.45 1.74 1.11
C PHE A 132 12.03 0.37 1.48
N CYS A 133 11.20 -0.45 2.11
CA CYS A 133 11.50 -1.86 2.31
C CYS A 133 11.15 -2.61 1.04
N SER A 134 12.04 -3.51 0.62
CA SER A 134 11.85 -4.30 -0.60
C SER A 134 12.19 -5.78 -0.41
N ASP A 135 11.43 -6.63 -1.09
CA ASP A 135 11.79 -8.04 -1.28
C ASP A 135 12.96 -8.16 -2.28
N SER A 136 13.85 -9.13 -2.04
CA SER A 136 14.89 -9.50 -3.00
C SER A 136 14.28 -10.14 -4.26
N CYS A 137 14.95 -10.02 -5.40
CA CYS A 137 14.48 -10.57 -6.67
C CYS A 137 15.62 -11.15 -7.51
N ILE A 138 15.28 -11.99 -8.49
CA ILE A 138 16.24 -12.57 -9.44
C ILE A 138 16.03 -11.95 -10.83
N ALA A 139 14.77 -11.76 -11.21
CA ALA A 139 14.32 -11.24 -12.50
C ALA A 139 13.18 -10.21 -12.33
N ASN A 140 12.96 -9.41 -13.38
CA ASN A 140 11.90 -8.39 -13.42
C ASN A 140 10.49 -8.95 -13.18
N SER A 141 10.24 -10.20 -13.57
CA SER A 141 8.97 -10.90 -13.37
C SER A 141 8.66 -11.18 -11.90
N ASP A 142 9.67 -11.13 -11.02
CA ASP A 142 9.50 -11.41 -9.59
C ASP A 142 8.94 -10.19 -8.85
N CYS A 143 8.91 -9.04 -9.51
CA CYS A 143 8.52 -7.77 -8.92
C CYS A 143 7.19 -7.30 -9.50
N VAL A 144 6.28 -6.83 -8.65
CA VAL A 144 4.96 -6.37 -9.10
C VAL A 144 5.06 -5.14 -10.00
N SER A 145 6.05 -4.28 -9.74
CA SER A 145 6.40 -3.16 -10.62
C SER A 145 6.99 -3.59 -11.98
N GLY A 146 7.27 -4.88 -12.18
CA GLY A 146 8.00 -5.38 -13.35
C GLY A 146 9.48 -4.99 -13.37
N CYS A 147 10.06 -4.60 -12.22
CA CYS A 147 11.43 -4.11 -12.16
C CYS A 147 12.20 -4.65 -10.95
N CYS A 148 13.22 -5.45 -11.26
CA CYS A 148 14.20 -5.99 -10.34
C CYS A 148 15.53 -5.23 -10.51
N TYR A 149 15.75 -4.22 -9.67
CA TYR A 149 16.95 -3.39 -9.74
C TYR A 149 18.16 -4.16 -9.23
N SER A 150 19.33 -3.95 -9.85
CA SER A 150 20.61 -4.49 -9.37
C SER A 150 21.63 -3.37 -9.17
N ASP A 151 22.33 -3.41 -8.04
CA ASP A 151 23.37 -2.43 -7.69
C ASP A 151 24.74 -2.69 -8.35
N GLY A 152 24.86 -3.75 -9.16
CA GLY A 152 26.14 -4.18 -9.75
C GLY A 152 27.13 -4.82 -8.77
N MET A 153 26.86 -4.81 -7.47
CA MET A 153 27.65 -5.46 -6.41
C MET A 153 27.08 -6.82 -5.97
N GLY A 154 25.98 -7.23 -6.60
CA GLY A 154 25.32 -8.53 -6.37
C GLY A 154 24.02 -8.41 -5.59
N GLY A 155 23.66 -7.21 -5.11
CA GLY A 155 22.35 -6.93 -4.55
C GLY A 155 21.30 -6.81 -5.65
N LYS A 156 20.13 -7.40 -5.40
CA LYS A 156 18.96 -7.31 -6.28
C LYS A 156 17.68 -7.21 -5.47
N TRP A 157 16.83 -6.23 -5.79
CA TRP A 157 15.59 -5.97 -5.07
C TRP A 157 14.50 -5.40 -5.98
N CYS A 158 13.26 -5.67 -5.61
CA CYS A 158 12.12 -5.05 -6.26
C CYS A 158 12.11 -3.56 -5.99
N VAL A 159 11.68 -2.77 -6.97
CA VAL A 159 11.60 -1.32 -6.81
C VAL A 159 10.21 -0.85 -7.16
N PRO A 160 9.75 0.29 -6.64
CA PRO A 160 8.35 0.70 -6.77
C PRO A 160 7.82 0.87 -8.20
N TRP A 161 8.68 1.19 -9.17
CA TRP A 161 8.30 1.37 -10.59
C TRP A 161 9.41 0.95 -11.55
N THR A 162 9.10 0.90 -12.85
CA THR A 162 10.06 0.56 -13.91
C THR A 162 11.12 1.63 -14.18
N GLY A 163 10.87 2.89 -13.79
CA GLY A 163 11.84 3.99 -13.94
C GLY A 163 13.17 3.72 -13.22
N TYR A 164 13.16 2.98 -12.11
CA TYR A 164 14.38 2.59 -11.38
C TYR A 164 15.26 1.63 -12.20
N CYS A 165 14.68 0.75 -13.02
CA CYS A 165 15.43 -0.15 -13.91
C CYS A 165 16.01 0.58 -15.15
N SER A 166 15.62 1.84 -15.35
CA SER A 166 16.03 2.63 -16.52
C SER A 166 17.26 3.49 -16.23
N VAL A 167 17.74 3.52 -14.98
CA VAL A 167 18.93 4.26 -14.57
C VAL A 167 20.13 3.30 -14.64
N PRO A 168 21.12 3.55 -15.52
CA PRO A 168 22.28 2.67 -15.71
C PRO A 168 23.25 2.67 -14.52
#